data_AF-A0A6N6VB60-F1
#
_entry.id   AF-A0A6N6VB60-F1
#
_cell.length_a   1.000
_cell.length_b   1.000
_cell.length_c   1.000
_cell.angle_alpha   90.00
_cell.angle_beta   90.00
_cell.angle_gamma   90.00
#
_symmetry.space_group_name_H-M   'P 1'
#
loop_
_entity.id
_entity.type
_entity.pdbx_description
1 polymer ?
#
loop_
_entity_poly.entity_id
_entity_poly.type
_entity_poly.pdbx_seq_one_letter_code
_entity_poly.pdbx_strand_id
1 'polypeptide(L)'
;MKKSILAIIATISIGATGMEAHQAHAAENNQSSQQSYSESNESTSSVYQEFIDAGGTKALWDSVVMPESGGNPNASNGQYHGLGQTNQSWGYGSVENQTKGMINYAKERYGSIDKAISFREANGYW
;
A
#
# COMPACT_ATOMS: atom_id res chain seq x y z
N MET A 1 -19.33 -21.38 8.54
CA MET A 1 -19.66 -22.47 7.59
C MET A 1 -18.62 -22.47 6.50
N LYS A 2 -17.91 -23.58 6.31
CA LYS A 2 -16.79 -23.71 5.38
C LYS A 2 -17.36 -24.03 4.01
N LYS A 3 -17.08 -23.22 2.98
CA LYS A 3 -17.45 -23.51 1.59
C LYS A 3 -16.19 -23.42 0.74
N SER A 4 -15.66 -24.59 0.37
CA SER A 4 -14.60 -24.76 -0.62
C SER A 4 -15.20 -24.67 -2.03
N ILE A 5 -14.57 -23.94 -2.95
CA ILE A 5 -14.66 -24.23 -4.39
C ILE A 5 -13.26 -24.04 -5.00
N LEU A 6 -12.78 -25.14 -5.57
CA LEU A 6 -11.56 -25.30 -6.35
C LEU A 6 -11.88 -24.97 -7.82
N ALA A 7 -11.05 -24.18 -8.49
CA ALA A 7 -11.08 -24.04 -9.95
C ALA A 7 -9.65 -23.97 -10.49
N ILE A 8 -9.26 -25.02 -11.21
CA ILE A 8 -8.01 -25.15 -11.96
C ILE A 8 -8.31 -24.70 -13.39
N ILE A 9 -7.59 -23.71 -13.89
CA ILE A 9 -7.55 -23.40 -15.33
C ILE A 9 -6.09 -23.50 -15.77
N ALA A 10 -5.76 -24.60 -16.43
CA ALA A 10 -4.53 -24.75 -17.19
C ALA A 10 -4.85 -24.45 -18.65
N THR A 11 -4.24 -23.41 -19.21
CA THR A 11 -4.26 -23.15 -20.64
C THR A 11 -2.81 -23.08 -21.12
N ILE A 12 -2.39 -24.13 -21.81
CA ILE A 12 -1.13 -24.23 -22.54
C ILE A 12 -1.37 -23.61 -23.93
N SER A 13 -0.48 -22.75 -24.38
CA SER A 13 -0.37 -22.39 -25.80
C SER A 13 1.10 -22.31 -26.18
N ILE A 14 1.45 -23.10 -27.20
CA ILE A 14 2.78 -23.30 -27.78
C ILE A 14 2.85 -22.50 -29.09
N GLY A 15 3.99 -21.86 -29.34
CA GLY A 15 4.41 -21.30 -30.63
C GLY A 15 5.40 -20.16 -30.42
N ALA A 16 6.44 -19.92 -31.19
CA ALA A 16 7.13 -20.61 -32.28
C ALA A 16 8.54 -19.99 -32.33
N THR A 17 9.51 -20.73 -32.85
CA THR A 17 10.93 -20.35 -32.97
C THR A 17 11.16 -19.08 -33.79
N GLY A 18 11.95 -18.16 -33.26
CA GLY A 18 12.65 -17.11 -34.00
C GLY A 18 14.02 -16.89 -33.38
N MET A 19 15.08 -17.26 -34.11
CA MET A 19 16.46 -16.89 -33.78
C MET A 19 16.80 -15.63 -34.58
N GLU A 20 17.14 -14.54 -33.92
CA GLU A 20 17.93 -13.47 -34.51
C GLU A 20 18.74 -12.78 -33.42
N ALA A 21 20.07 -12.82 -33.58
CA ALA A 21 21.03 -12.15 -32.72
C ALA A 21 21.49 -10.85 -33.39
N HIS A 22 21.34 -9.73 -32.70
CA HIS A 22 22.21 -8.56 -32.84
C HIS A 22 22.18 -7.73 -31.55
N GLN A 23 23.34 -7.14 -31.27
CA GLN A 23 23.79 -6.61 -29.99
C GLN A 23 23.28 -5.18 -29.67
N ALA A 24 23.19 -4.92 -28.36
CA ALA A 24 23.49 -3.67 -27.63
C ALA A 24 22.42 -2.57 -27.41
N HIS A 25 22.16 -2.37 -26.10
CA HIS A 25 21.89 -1.15 -25.34
C HIS A 25 20.63 -0.29 -25.65
N ALA A 26 19.63 -0.38 -24.76
CA ALA A 26 19.23 0.71 -23.86
C ALA A 26 18.16 0.22 -22.88
N ALA A 27 18.24 0.69 -21.64
CA ALA A 27 17.40 0.27 -20.52
C ALA A 27 15.93 0.67 -20.71
N GLU A 28 15.02 -0.30 -20.59
CA GLU A 28 13.61 -0.03 -20.30
C GLU A 28 13.15 -1.05 -19.27
N ASN A 29 13.30 -0.67 -18.00
CA ASN A 29 12.88 -1.47 -16.86
C ASN A 29 11.36 -1.34 -16.69
N ASN A 30 10.58 -1.95 -17.60
CA ASN A 30 9.14 -2.17 -17.40
C ASN A 30 8.95 -3.36 -16.46
N GLN A 31 9.16 -3.13 -15.17
CA GLN A 31 8.75 -4.08 -14.15
C GLN A 31 7.28 -3.85 -13.80
N SER A 32 6.41 -4.32 -14.69
CA SER A 32 5.06 -4.72 -14.30
C SER A 32 5.20 -6.10 -13.67
N SER A 33 5.41 -6.14 -12.35
CA SER A 33 5.32 -7.38 -11.59
C SER A 33 4.46 -7.17 -10.35
N GLN A 34 3.42 -7.98 -10.30
CA GLN A 34 2.50 -8.17 -9.21
C GLN A 34 3.31 -8.40 -7.93
N GLN A 35 3.33 -7.42 -7.03
CA GLN A 35 4.06 -7.56 -5.77
C GLN A 35 3.24 -8.44 -4.83
N SER A 36 3.55 -9.73 -4.89
CA SER A 36 3.21 -10.71 -3.86
C SER A 36 3.73 -10.19 -2.52
N TYR A 37 2.82 -9.73 -1.66
CA TYR A 37 3.12 -9.37 -0.26
C TYR A 37 3.58 -10.62 0.49
N SER A 38 4.88 -10.85 0.54
CA SER A 38 5.48 -11.87 1.43
C SER A 38 6.86 -11.39 1.88
N GLU A 39 6.89 -10.20 2.45
CA GLU A 39 8.03 -9.63 3.19
C GLU A 39 7.49 -8.76 4.36
N SER A 40 6.34 -9.14 4.92
CA SER A 40 5.41 -8.23 5.60
C SER A 40 5.46 -8.26 7.13
N ASN A 41 6.47 -8.87 7.75
CA ASN A 41 6.58 -8.89 9.22
C ASN A 41 7.66 -7.95 9.74
N GLU A 42 8.88 -8.01 9.22
CA GLU A 42 9.99 -7.16 9.67
C GLU A 42 9.85 -5.71 9.16
N SER A 43 9.63 -5.51 7.85
CA SER A 43 9.47 -4.16 7.28
C SER A 43 8.23 -3.44 7.81
N THR A 44 7.14 -4.17 8.08
CA THR A 44 5.95 -3.59 8.71
C THR A 44 6.21 -3.22 10.17
N SER A 45 7.06 -3.97 10.89
CA SER A 45 7.48 -3.65 12.26
C SER A 45 8.32 -2.37 12.34
N SER A 46 9.29 -2.20 11.43
CA SER A 46 10.12 -0.99 11.39
C SER A 46 9.32 0.26 10.96
N VAL A 47 8.46 0.13 9.95
CA VAL A 47 7.55 1.23 9.54
C VAL A 47 6.56 1.56 10.64
N TYR A 48 6.01 0.56 11.34
CA TYR A 48 5.13 0.79 12.49
C TYR A 48 5.85 1.59 13.57
N GLN A 49 7.11 1.26 13.88
CA GLN A 49 7.86 2.00 14.90
C GLN A 49 8.10 3.46 14.48
N GLU A 50 8.51 3.71 13.23
CA GLU A 50 8.70 5.08 12.72
C GLU A 50 7.37 5.85 12.72
N PHE A 51 6.26 5.18 12.42
CA PHE A 51 4.92 5.77 12.48
C PHE A 51 4.54 6.17 13.91
N ILE A 52 4.80 5.33 14.91
CA ILE A 52 4.55 5.65 16.32
C ILE A 52 5.45 6.79 16.78
N ASP A 53 6.73 6.77 16.42
CA ASP A 53 7.70 7.81 16.79
C ASP A 53 7.35 9.17 16.17
N ALA A 54 6.76 9.17 14.97
CA ALA A 54 6.25 10.36 14.30
C ALA A 54 4.92 10.90 14.89
N GLY A 55 4.41 10.29 15.96
CA GLY A 55 3.20 10.69 16.67
C GLY A 55 1.92 10.00 16.19
N GLY A 56 2.05 8.99 15.33
CA GLY A 56 0.95 8.10 14.98
C GLY A 56 0.48 7.29 16.18
N THR A 57 -0.76 6.80 16.14
CA THR A 57 -1.32 5.95 17.20
C THR A 57 -1.55 4.54 16.69
N LYS A 58 -1.44 3.55 17.58
CA LYS A 58 -1.77 2.16 17.22
C LYS A 58 -3.18 2.04 16.63
N ALA A 59 -4.14 2.79 17.15
CA ALA A 59 -5.51 2.80 16.64
C ALA A 59 -5.59 3.33 15.19
N LEU A 60 -4.87 4.41 14.87
CA LEU A 60 -4.80 4.94 13.50
C LEU A 60 -4.07 3.97 12.56
N TRP A 61 -3.02 3.31 13.06
CA TRP A 61 -2.32 2.28 12.31
C TRP A 61 -3.23 1.09 11.96
N ASP A 62 -3.85 0.48 12.95
CA ASP A 62 -4.69 -0.71 12.76
C ASP A 62 -5.95 -0.40 11.94
N SER A 63 -6.55 0.77 12.18
CA SER A 63 -7.83 1.11 11.59
C SER A 63 -7.70 1.76 10.22
N VAL A 64 -6.58 2.41 9.91
CA VAL A 64 -6.39 3.14 8.64
C VAL A 64 -5.19 2.58 7.88
N VAL A 65 -3.98 2.62 8.44
CA VAL A 65 -2.77 2.26 7.69
C VAL A 65 -2.81 0.81 7.20
N MET A 66 -3.13 -0.14 8.08
CA MET A 66 -3.13 -1.56 7.73
C MET A 66 -4.15 -1.89 6.63
N PRO A 67 -5.40 -1.41 6.67
CA PRO A 67 -6.34 -1.68 5.60
C PRO A 67 -6.10 -0.88 4.31
N GLU A 68 -5.55 0.33 4.38
CA GLU A 68 -5.29 1.16 3.19
C GLU A 68 -4.04 0.68 2.43
N SER A 69 -2.94 0.43 3.13
CA SER A 69 -1.62 0.21 2.50
C SER A 69 -0.92 -1.07 2.96
N GLY A 70 -1.46 -1.81 3.93
CA GLY A 70 -0.76 -2.92 4.56
C GLY A 70 0.50 -2.50 5.34
N GLY A 71 0.62 -1.21 5.69
CA GLY A 71 1.83 -0.68 6.32
C GLY A 71 2.98 -0.42 5.34
N ASN A 72 2.72 -0.37 4.03
CA ASN A 72 3.73 -0.05 3.04
C ASN A 72 3.72 1.45 2.70
N PRO A 73 4.77 2.22 3.06
CA PRO A 73 4.83 3.65 2.79
C PRO A 73 4.99 3.97 1.30
N ASN A 74 5.28 2.97 0.47
CA ASN A 74 5.36 3.09 -0.98
C ASN A 74 4.17 2.45 -1.70
N ALA A 75 3.09 2.12 -0.97
CA ALA A 75 1.86 1.63 -1.58
C ALA A 75 1.33 2.64 -2.62
N SER A 76 0.82 2.12 -3.73
CA SER A 76 0.30 2.93 -4.83
C SER A 76 -0.73 2.15 -5.63
N ASN A 77 -1.82 2.80 -6.01
CA ASN A 77 -2.77 2.29 -7.00
C ASN A 77 -2.85 3.18 -8.26
N GLY A 78 -1.83 4.03 -8.46
CA GLY A 78 -1.78 5.02 -9.54
C GLY A 78 -2.40 6.36 -9.17
N GLN A 79 -3.56 6.37 -8.50
CA GLN A 79 -4.23 7.62 -8.07
C GLN A 79 -3.88 8.02 -6.64
N TYR A 80 -3.67 7.02 -5.78
CA TYR A 80 -3.49 7.17 -4.34
C TYR A 80 -2.21 6.49 -3.88
N HIS A 81 -1.53 7.10 -2.93
CA HIS A 81 -0.17 6.74 -2.51
C HIS A 81 0.00 6.73 -0.99
N GLY A 82 0.99 5.96 -0.55
CA GLY A 82 1.51 5.95 0.81
C GLY A 82 0.61 5.26 1.83
N LEU A 83 0.98 5.40 3.10
CA LEU A 83 0.37 4.73 4.24
C LEU A 83 -1.14 4.95 4.33
N GLY A 84 -1.58 6.16 3.98
CA GLY A 84 -2.97 6.58 4.02
C GLY A 84 -3.74 6.45 2.71
N GLN A 85 -3.11 5.95 1.64
CA GLN A 85 -3.67 5.92 0.28
C GLN A 85 -4.34 7.25 -0.11
N THR A 86 -3.56 8.31 -0.21
CA THR A 86 -4.04 9.67 -0.50
C THR A 86 -3.51 10.21 -1.82
N ASN A 87 -4.17 11.21 -2.39
CA ASN A 87 -3.68 12.00 -3.53
C ASN A 87 -3.05 13.34 -3.10
N GLN A 88 -2.98 13.58 -1.79
CA GLN A 88 -2.32 14.75 -1.22
C GLN A 88 -0.80 14.59 -1.27
N SER A 89 -0.08 15.70 -1.30
CA SER A 89 1.39 15.71 -1.38
C SER A 89 2.06 14.99 -0.21
N TRP A 90 1.41 14.94 0.96
CA TRP A 90 1.92 14.22 2.13
C TRP A 90 1.86 12.70 1.98
N GLY A 91 1.17 12.14 0.97
CA GLY A 91 1.16 10.70 0.67
C GLY A 91 2.48 10.16 0.10
N TYR A 92 3.47 11.03 -0.10
CA TYR A 92 4.79 10.68 -0.62
C TYR A 92 5.88 11.01 0.42
N GLY A 93 7.07 10.43 0.25
CA GLY A 93 8.22 10.68 1.11
C GLY A 93 8.31 9.72 2.30
N SER A 94 8.97 10.16 3.38
CA SER A 94 9.22 9.32 4.57
C SER A 94 7.94 8.95 5.31
N VAL A 95 8.01 7.90 6.14
CA VAL A 95 6.92 7.50 7.04
C VAL A 95 6.58 8.66 7.97
N GLU A 96 7.56 9.41 8.47
CA GLU A 96 7.31 10.60 9.28
C GLU A 96 6.44 11.65 8.57
N ASN A 97 6.75 11.98 7.31
CA ASN A 97 5.98 12.96 6.54
C ASN A 97 4.54 12.47 6.30
N GLN A 98 4.40 11.20 5.93
CA GLN A 98 3.10 10.58 5.71
C GLN A 98 2.29 10.58 7.01
N THR A 99 2.89 10.21 8.13
CA THR A 99 2.25 10.17 9.45
C THR A 99 1.76 11.56 9.87
N LYS A 100 2.61 12.59 9.77
CA LYS A 100 2.23 13.97 10.09
C LYS A 100 1.10 14.48 9.19
N GLY A 101 1.16 14.14 7.90
CA GLY A 101 0.08 14.41 6.95
C GLY A 101 -1.23 13.77 7.36
N MET A 102 -1.21 12.48 7.71
CA MET A 102 -2.38 11.74 8.15
C MET A 102 -3.00 12.34 9.43
N ILE A 103 -2.18 12.71 10.41
CA ILE A 103 -2.64 13.33 11.66
C ILE A 103 -3.29 14.69 11.41
N ASN A 104 -2.67 15.53 10.58
CA ASN A 104 -3.21 16.84 10.25
C ASN A 104 -4.51 16.72 9.47
N TYR A 105 -4.56 15.83 8.46
CA TYR A 105 -5.77 15.54 7.71
C TYR A 105 -6.90 15.04 8.62
N ALA A 106 -6.59 14.15 9.59
CA ALA A 106 -7.57 13.69 10.57
C ALA A 106 -8.14 14.84 11.42
N LYS A 107 -7.28 15.76 11.86
CA LYS A 107 -7.67 16.94 12.65
C LYS A 107 -8.47 17.95 11.83
N GLU A 108 -8.06 18.25 10.61
CA GLU A 108 -8.69 19.26 9.76
C GLU A 108 -10.04 18.79 9.22
N ARG A 109 -10.12 17.54 8.77
CA ARG A 109 -11.34 16.98 8.14
C ARG A 109 -12.34 16.44 9.15
N TYR A 110 -11.87 15.76 10.20
CA TYR A 110 -12.73 15.06 11.16
C TYR A 110 -12.74 15.70 12.54
N GLY A 111 -11.84 16.66 12.81
CA GLY A 111 -11.68 17.31 14.11
C GLY A 111 -10.78 16.55 15.09
N SER A 112 -10.49 15.26 14.85
CA SER A 112 -9.61 14.44 15.69
C SER A 112 -9.30 13.10 15.01
N ILE A 113 -8.25 12.41 15.48
CA ILE A 113 -7.91 11.04 15.05
C ILE A 113 -9.07 10.08 15.34
N ASP A 114 -9.65 10.13 16.55
CA ASP A 114 -10.73 9.22 16.96
C ASP A 114 -11.98 9.35 16.06
N LYS A 115 -12.32 10.59 15.68
CA LYS A 115 -13.43 10.84 14.74
C LYS A 115 -13.11 10.34 13.33
N ALA A 116 -11.87 10.44 12.87
CA ALA A 116 -11.45 9.91 11.58
C ALA A 116 -11.56 8.37 11.56
N ILE A 117 -11.12 7.71 12.63
CA ILE A 117 -11.23 6.25 12.80
C ILE A 117 -12.71 5.84 12.80
N SER A 118 -13.54 6.50 13.62
CA SER A 118 -14.98 6.22 13.71
C SER A 118 -15.66 6.37 12.35
N PHE A 119 -15.28 7.40 11.59
CA PHE A 119 -15.78 7.62 10.24
C PHE A 119 -15.37 6.48 9.30
N ARG A 120 -14.10 6.06 9.32
CA ARG A 120 -13.62 4.96 8.48
C ARG A 120 -14.29 3.64 8.79
N GLU A 121 -14.44 3.31 10.07
CA GLU A 121 -15.14 2.09 10.48
C GLU A 121 -16.59 2.06 9.99
N ALA A 122 -17.26 3.22 9.97
CA ALA A 122 -18.64 3.32 9.50
C ALA A 122 -18.77 3.33 7.97
N ASN A 123 -17.78 3.84 7.23
CA ASN A 123 -17.91 4.15 5.80
C ASN A 123 -16.99 3.33 4.89
N GLY A 124 -15.95 2.70 5.43
CA GLY A 124 -14.94 1.96 4.66
C GLY A 124 -13.92 2.85 3.93
N TYR A 125 -13.97 4.17 4.11
CA TYR A 125 -13.02 5.15 3.59
C TYR A 125 -12.76 6.25 4.63
N TRP A 126 -11.68 7.00 4.45
CA TRP A 126 -11.30 8.08 5.37
C TRP A 126 -10.77 9.30 4.62
#